data_AF-A0A7C2QY43-F1
#
_entry.id   AF-A0A7C2QY43-F1
#
_cell.length_a   1.000
_cell.length_b   1.000
_cell.length_c   1.000
_cell.angle_alpha   90.00
_cell.angle_beta   90.00
_cell.angle_gamma   90.00
#
_symmetry.space_group_name_H-M   'P 1'
#
loop_
_entity.id
_entity.type
_entity.pdbx_description
1 polymer ?
#
loop_
_entity_poly.entity_id
_entity_poly.type
_entity_poly.pdbx_seq_one_letter_code
_entity_poly.pdbx_strand_id
1 'polypeptide(L)'
;YVMAASSPDHAIDAKAYHDGWARSGNITTNVEAYGIPLILKHNTGGHKGGPLFWAHYSYLGLNPKGLSDRYANYWDVNVNHTLINYEYAQENPNDFETYGPNSWGLTASYTRKEGGGIGYAAHSPDDDRGVVSPTAAISSIPYTPEKSMRAMRYFYTDLNDLLWGPAGFYDAFSLEGEDWVAPQYLAIDQGPMVVMIENYRSGLIWDLFMSAPEVKKGLDKLGFSY
;
A
#
# COMPACT_ATOMS: atom_id res chain seq x y z
N TYR A 1 -7.58 -14.39 5.28
CA TYR A 1 -7.13 -15.53 6.11
C TYR A 1 -7.29 -15.28 7.60
N VAL A 2 -6.72 -14.20 8.17
CA VAL A 2 -6.90 -13.86 9.61
C VAL A 2 -8.38 -13.88 10.02
N MET A 3 -9.24 -13.08 9.37
CA MET A 3 -10.69 -13.07 9.66
C MET A 3 -11.36 -14.45 9.57
N ALA A 4 -10.93 -15.30 8.62
CA ALA A 4 -11.48 -16.64 8.47
C ALA A 4 -11.04 -17.58 9.61
N ALA A 5 -9.83 -17.40 10.16
CA ALA A 5 -9.38 -18.12 11.34
C ALA A 5 -10.01 -17.58 12.64
N SER A 6 -10.38 -16.29 12.64
CA SER A 6 -11.04 -15.59 13.75
C SER A 6 -12.53 -15.89 13.89
N SER A 7 -13.19 -16.45 12.86
CA SER A 7 -14.63 -16.73 12.90
C SER A 7 -14.99 -17.65 14.07
N PRO A 8 -15.92 -17.28 14.98
CA PRO A 8 -16.28 -18.12 16.12
C PRO A 8 -17.03 -19.38 15.71
N ASP A 9 -17.79 -19.32 14.61
CA ASP A 9 -18.71 -20.39 14.19
C ASP A 9 -18.21 -21.16 12.96
N HIS A 10 -17.36 -20.54 12.15
CA HIS A 10 -16.93 -21.05 10.85
C HIS A 10 -15.41 -20.90 10.64
N ALA A 11 -14.63 -21.11 11.70
CA ALA A 11 -13.18 -21.00 11.65
C ALA A 11 -12.56 -22.00 10.65
N ILE A 12 -11.68 -21.51 9.76
CA ILE A 12 -10.84 -22.41 8.95
C ILE A 12 -9.77 -23.09 9.82
N ASP A 13 -9.31 -24.26 9.39
CA ASP A 13 -8.10 -24.88 9.96
C ASP A 13 -6.85 -24.07 9.59
N ALA A 14 -5.84 -24.04 10.48
CA ALA A 14 -4.58 -23.32 10.24
C ALA A 14 -3.84 -23.84 8.99
N LYS A 15 -4.02 -25.12 8.63
CA LYS A 15 -3.50 -25.72 7.40
C LYS A 15 -3.95 -24.96 6.15
N ALA A 16 -5.16 -24.40 6.11
CA ALA A 16 -5.63 -23.63 4.96
C ALA A 16 -4.77 -22.36 4.75
N TYR A 17 -4.32 -21.72 5.84
CA TYR A 17 -3.39 -20.60 5.78
C TYR A 17 -1.98 -21.08 5.38
N HIS A 18 -1.45 -22.09 6.07
CA HIS A 18 -0.07 -22.54 5.84
C HIS A 18 0.14 -23.15 4.44
N ASP A 19 -0.79 -23.96 3.95
CA ASP A 19 -0.67 -24.61 2.65
C ASP A 19 -1.23 -23.76 1.50
N GLY A 20 -2.28 -22.97 1.76
CA GLY A 20 -2.91 -22.12 0.76
C GLY A 20 -2.19 -20.78 0.61
N TRP A 21 -2.36 -19.90 1.59
CA TRP A 21 -1.76 -18.55 1.55
C TRP A 21 -0.24 -18.61 1.51
N ALA A 22 0.35 -19.30 2.47
CA ALA A 22 1.79 -19.35 2.63
C ALA A 22 2.48 -20.39 1.72
N ARG A 23 1.71 -21.15 0.92
CA ARG A 23 2.19 -22.13 -0.06
C ARG A 23 3.18 -23.14 0.53
N SER A 24 2.87 -23.61 1.73
CA SER A 24 3.72 -24.48 2.54
C SER A 24 5.15 -23.94 2.71
N GLY A 25 5.27 -22.62 2.94
CA GLY A 25 6.54 -21.91 3.10
C GLY A 25 7.06 -21.22 1.84
N ASN A 26 6.53 -21.55 0.66
CA ASN A 26 6.97 -20.95 -0.60
C ASN A 26 6.55 -19.48 -0.78
N ILE A 27 5.86 -18.88 0.21
CA ILE A 27 5.56 -17.44 0.23
C ILE A 27 6.80 -16.58 0.50
N THR A 28 7.87 -17.10 1.12
CA THR A 28 9.06 -16.29 1.41
C THR A 28 10.00 -16.18 0.21
N THR A 29 10.82 -15.13 0.19
CA THR A 29 11.82 -14.87 -0.87
C THR A 29 13.04 -14.13 -0.35
N ASN A 30 14.16 -14.30 -1.04
CA ASN A 30 15.40 -13.55 -0.81
C ASN A 30 15.65 -12.51 -1.92
N VAL A 31 14.62 -12.20 -2.72
CA VAL A 31 14.69 -11.16 -3.76
C VAL A 31 14.78 -9.79 -3.10
N GLU A 32 15.63 -8.94 -3.68
CA GLU A 32 15.85 -7.57 -3.25
C GLU A 32 15.68 -6.61 -4.44
N ALA A 33 15.25 -5.39 -4.15
CA ALA A 33 15.26 -4.26 -5.08
C ALA A 33 15.86 -3.05 -4.36
N TYR A 34 16.77 -2.31 -5.00
CA TYR A 34 17.48 -1.18 -4.37
C TYR A 34 18.26 -1.55 -3.09
N GLY A 35 18.68 -2.82 -2.96
CA GLY A 35 19.30 -3.35 -1.74
C GLY A 35 18.31 -3.53 -0.57
N ILE A 36 17.00 -3.50 -0.84
CA ILE A 36 15.93 -3.66 0.14
C ILE A 36 15.25 -5.02 -0.09
N PRO A 37 15.15 -5.90 0.92
CA PRO A 37 14.56 -7.22 0.76
C PRO A 37 13.04 -7.18 0.69
N LEU A 38 12.45 -7.91 -0.24
CA LEU A 38 10.98 -8.04 -0.35
C LEU A 38 10.37 -8.89 0.79
N ILE A 39 11.14 -9.82 1.38
CA ILE A 39 10.75 -10.79 2.42
C ILE A 39 9.70 -11.81 1.96
N LEU A 40 8.59 -11.35 1.38
CA LEU A 40 7.51 -12.17 0.83
C LEU A 40 7.44 -12.06 -0.70
N LYS A 41 7.03 -13.15 -1.35
CA LYS A 41 6.73 -13.21 -2.77
C LYS A 41 5.43 -12.48 -3.06
N HIS A 42 5.57 -11.24 -3.49
CA HIS A 42 4.50 -10.46 -4.09
C HIS A 42 4.11 -11.12 -5.43
N ASN A 43 2.81 -11.22 -5.72
CA ASN A 43 2.32 -11.90 -6.93
C ASN A 43 2.38 -10.99 -8.15
N THR A 44 3.61 -10.66 -8.54
CA THR A 44 3.93 -9.75 -9.65
C THR A 44 4.75 -10.47 -10.71
N GLY A 45 4.75 -9.94 -11.93
CA GLY A 45 5.69 -10.36 -12.96
C GLY A 45 7.13 -9.93 -12.66
N GLY A 46 7.30 -8.81 -11.95
CA GLY A 46 8.61 -8.27 -11.57
C GLY A 46 8.99 -8.50 -10.10
N HIS A 47 9.97 -7.73 -9.65
CA HIS A 47 10.69 -7.93 -8.39
C HIS A 47 10.65 -6.70 -7.48
N LYS A 48 9.67 -5.81 -7.69
CA LYS A 48 9.57 -4.54 -6.95
C LYS A 48 8.30 -4.41 -6.10
N GLY A 49 7.69 -5.54 -5.72
CA GLY A 49 6.61 -5.59 -4.73
C GLY A 49 5.20 -5.28 -5.26
N GLY A 50 5.04 -4.76 -6.47
CA GLY A 50 3.73 -4.49 -7.05
C GLY A 50 3.03 -3.24 -6.49
N PRO A 51 1.71 -3.09 -6.73
CA PRO A 51 0.96 -1.91 -6.32
C PRO A 51 0.96 -1.70 -4.80
N LEU A 52 1.19 -0.47 -4.36
CA LEU A 52 1.45 -0.21 -2.94
C LEU A 52 0.26 -0.45 -1.97
N PHE A 53 -0.99 -0.50 -2.47
CA PHE A 53 -2.17 -0.80 -1.66
C PHE A 53 -2.12 -2.17 -0.96
N TRP A 54 -1.27 -3.10 -1.43
CA TRP A 54 -1.05 -4.39 -0.76
C TRP A 54 -0.43 -4.22 0.64
N ALA A 55 0.33 -3.14 0.86
CA ALA A 55 0.84 -2.75 2.18
C ALA A 55 -0.20 -1.99 3.02
N HIS A 56 -1.43 -1.74 2.53
CA HIS A 56 -2.44 -0.92 3.21
C HIS A 56 -3.68 -1.71 3.63
N TYR A 57 -4.38 -2.35 2.69
CA TYR A 57 -5.78 -2.76 2.91
C TYR A 57 -5.96 -3.75 4.06
N SER A 58 -5.11 -4.78 4.12
CA SER A 58 -5.17 -5.76 5.21
C SER A 58 -4.74 -5.17 6.56
N TYR A 59 -4.04 -4.03 6.54
CA TYR A 59 -3.41 -3.41 7.71
C TYR A 59 -4.12 -2.13 8.18
N LEU A 60 -5.32 -1.85 7.67
CA LEU A 60 -6.15 -0.76 8.18
C LEU A 60 -6.59 -1.02 9.63
N GLY A 61 -6.94 -2.28 9.95
CA GLY A 61 -7.28 -2.74 11.29
C GLY A 61 -6.22 -3.66 11.89
N LEU A 62 -5.71 -4.64 11.13
CA LEU A 62 -4.65 -5.52 11.61
C LEU A 62 -3.35 -4.71 11.78
N ASN A 63 -2.93 -4.50 13.02
CA ASN A 63 -1.74 -3.70 13.31
C ASN A 63 -0.48 -4.48 12.89
N PRO A 64 0.33 -3.97 11.94
CA PRO A 64 1.57 -4.64 11.55
C PRO A 64 2.72 -4.42 12.55
N LYS A 65 2.63 -3.46 13.49
CA LYS A 65 3.68 -3.22 14.49
C LYS A 65 3.75 -4.40 15.48
N GLY A 66 4.90 -5.05 15.56
CA GLY A 66 5.09 -6.23 16.41
C GLY A 66 4.47 -7.51 15.81
N LEU A 67 3.74 -7.41 14.70
CA LEU A 67 3.09 -8.53 14.06
C LEU A 67 4.10 -9.37 13.30
N SER A 68 4.21 -10.64 13.68
CA SER A 68 5.09 -11.59 13.03
C SER A 68 4.48 -12.98 13.05
N ASP A 69 4.84 -13.81 12.08
CA ASP A 69 4.63 -15.25 12.14
C ASP A 69 5.89 -15.96 11.64
N ARG A 70 5.81 -17.28 11.41
CA ARG A 70 6.94 -18.06 10.92
C ARG A 70 7.45 -17.64 9.52
N TYR A 71 6.76 -16.77 8.80
CA TYR A 71 7.11 -16.35 7.44
C TYR A 71 7.71 -14.95 7.37
N ALA A 72 7.26 -14.02 8.20
CA ALA A 72 7.74 -12.64 8.15
C ALA A 72 7.47 -11.83 9.43
N ASN A 73 8.24 -10.75 9.59
CA ASN A 73 7.82 -9.56 10.31
C ASN A 73 7.06 -8.65 9.34
N TYR A 74 5.78 -8.41 9.61
CA TYR A 74 4.89 -7.71 8.68
C TYR A 74 5.10 -6.18 8.69
N TRP A 75 5.69 -5.63 9.75
CA TRP A 75 6.16 -4.24 9.73
C TRP A 75 7.25 -4.06 8.69
N ASP A 76 8.25 -4.95 8.70
CA ASP A 76 9.39 -4.89 7.80
C ASP A 76 8.95 -5.12 6.35
N VAL A 77 8.02 -6.05 6.10
CA VAL A 77 7.42 -6.27 4.77
C VAL A 77 6.83 -4.98 4.21
N ASN A 78 6.01 -4.27 5.00
CA ASN A 78 5.28 -3.10 4.52
C ASN A 78 6.19 -1.87 4.40
N VAL A 79 7.16 -1.70 5.32
CA VAL A 79 8.19 -0.66 5.22
C VAL A 79 9.04 -0.86 3.98
N ASN A 80 9.51 -2.08 3.73
CA ASN A 80 10.34 -2.39 2.58
C ASN A 80 9.58 -2.21 1.26
N HIS A 81 8.33 -2.68 1.17
CA HIS A 81 7.49 -2.46 -0.03
C HIS A 81 7.29 -0.96 -0.29
N THR A 82 7.03 -0.17 0.76
CA THR A 82 6.91 1.29 0.65
C THR A 82 8.19 1.96 0.18
N LEU A 83 9.33 1.58 0.74
CA LEU A 83 10.63 2.14 0.35
C LEU A 83 11.00 1.77 -1.08
N ILE A 84 10.78 0.53 -1.51
CA ILE A 84 11.02 0.10 -2.90
C ILE A 84 10.17 0.92 -3.88
N ASN A 85 8.90 1.18 -3.55
CA ASN A 85 8.03 2.03 -4.36
C ASN A 85 8.55 3.49 -4.44
N TYR A 86 9.01 4.03 -3.32
CA TYR A 86 9.61 5.37 -3.26
C TYR A 86 10.92 5.43 -4.07
N GLU A 87 11.84 4.49 -3.89
CA GLU A 87 13.14 4.45 -4.58
C GLU A 87 12.97 4.26 -6.09
N TYR A 88 11.98 3.49 -6.54
CA TYR A 88 11.64 3.42 -7.97
C TYR A 88 11.28 4.79 -8.56
N ALA A 89 10.46 5.57 -7.85
CA ALA A 89 10.13 6.92 -8.28
C ALA A 89 11.33 7.88 -8.22
N GLN A 90 12.35 7.60 -7.40
CA GLN A 90 13.59 8.39 -7.39
C GLN A 90 14.54 7.98 -8.52
N GLU A 91 14.61 6.69 -8.85
CA GLU A 91 15.33 6.19 -10.01
C GLU A 91 14.72 6.75 -11.30
N ASN A 92 13.38 6.82 -11.37
CA ASN A 92 12.61 7.31 -12.51
C ASN A 92 13.15 6.79 -13.86
N PRO A 93 13.17 5.46 -14.09
CA PRO A 93 13.87 4.87 -15.24
C PRO A 93 13.23 5.22 -16.60
N ASN A 94 12.03 5.80 -16.59
CA ASN A 94 11.30 6.24 -17.78
C ASN A 94 11.33 7.77 -17.96
N ASP A 95 12.06 8.49 -17.10
CA ASP A 95 12.21 9.94 -17.14
C ASP A 95 10.88 10.74 -17.09
N PHE A 96 9.85 10.22 -16.41
CA PHE A 96 8.55 10.90 -16.29
C PHE A 96 8.65 12.20 -15.50
N GLU A 97 8.00 13.26 -15.98
CA GLU A 97 7.97 14.58 -15.31
C GLU A 97 7.26 14.54 -13.95
N THR A 98 6.36 13.57 -13.75
CA THR A 98 5.54 13.42 -12.54
C THR A 98 6.37 13.05 -11.30
N TYR A 99 7.53 12.40 -11.44
CA TYR A 99 8.23 11.80 -10.30
C TYR A 99 9.30 12.68 -9.67
N GLY A 100 9.45 12.55 -8.34
CA GLY A 100 10.53 13.17 -7.57
C GLY A 100 10.44 12.89 -6.07
N PRO A 101 11.31 13.50 -5.25
CA PRO A 101 11.34 13.27 -3.80
C PRO A 101 10.04 13.61 -3.04
N ASN A 102 9.22 14.47 -3.64
CA ASN A 102 7.94 14.93 -3.12
C ASN A 102 6.75 14.46 -3.97
N SER A 103 6.97 13.72 -5.06
CA SER A 103 5.91 13.21 -5.93
C SER A 103 6.21 11.76 -6.27
N TRP A 104 5.59 10.86 -5.53
CA TRP A 104 5.80 9.41 -5.61
C TRP A 104 4.54 8.68 -5.17
N GLY A 105 4.50 7.37 -5.45
CA GLY A 105 3.41 6.51 -5.03
C GLY A 105 2.70 5.88 -6.21
N LEU A 106 3.14 4.68 -6.58
CA LEU A 106 2.55 3.88 -7.64
C LEU A 106 1.60 2.84 -7.03
N THR A 107 0.32 2.92 -7.37
CA THR A 107 -0.67 1.93 -6.99
C THR A 107 -1.84 1.86 -7.98
N ALA A 108 -2.72 0.87 -7.80
CA ALA A 108 -3.88 0.71 -8.66
C ALA A 108 -4.85 1.89 -8.51
N SER A 109 -5.23 2.52 -9.62
CA SER A 109 -6.00 3.76 -9.63
C SER A 109 -6.49 4.08 -11.04
N TYR A 110 -7.20 5.19 -11.19
CA TYR A 110 -7.47 5.78 -12.49
C TYR A 110 -6.17 6.15 -13.24
N THR A 111 -6.21 6.04 -14.56
CA THR A 111 -5.06 6.29 -15.45
C THR A 111 -5.50 7.04 -16.71
N ARG A 112 -4.57 7.76 -17.35
CA ARG A 112 -4.82 8.40 -18.65
C ARG A 112 -4.93 7.32 -19.73
N LYS A 113 -6.00 7.36 -20.54
CA LYS A 113 -6.13 6.48 -21.72
C LYS A 113 -5.38 7.07 -22.91
N GLU A 114 -4.79 6.20 -23.72
CA GLU A 114 -4.37 6.56 -25.08
C GLU A 114 -5.60 7.04 -25.87
N GLY A 115 -5.48 8.19 -26.55
CA GLY A 115 -6.60 8.83 -27.25
C GLY A 115 -7.54 9.66 -26.37
N GLY A 116 -7.25 9.79 -25.07
CA GLY A 116 -7.95 10.68 -24.14
C GLY A 116 -8.97 9.99 -23.23
N GLY A 117 -9.33 10.68 -22.15
CA GLY A 117 -10.26 10.20 -21.12
C GLY A 117 -9.60 9.40 -20.00
N ILE A 118 -10.45 8.85 -19.13
CA ILE A 118 -10.04 8.16 -17.90
C ILE A 118 -10.22 6.66 -18.05
N GLY A 119 -9.17 5.90 -17.76
CA GLY A 119 -9.13 4.45 -17.65
C GLY A 119 -8.71 4.01 -16.25
N TYR A 120 -8.36 2.75 -16.08
CA TYR A 120 -7.89 2.19 -14.82
C TYR A 120 -6.70 1.27 -15.08
N ALA A 121 -5.70 1.30 -14.20
CA ALA A 121 -4.54 0.41 -14.29
C ALA A 121 -4.02 0.06 -12.89
N ALA A 122 -3.35 -1.08 -12.79
CA ALA A 122 -2.70 -1.52 -11.56
C ALA A 122 -1.27 -0.98 -11.49
N HIS A 123 -1.09 0.34 -11.38
CA HIS A 123 0.25 0.93 -11.43
C HIS A 123 1.13 0.38 -10.31
N SER A 124 2.38 0.13 -10.66
CA SER A 124 3.40 -0.34 -9.74
C SER A 124 4.79 -0.06 -10.32
N PRO A 125 5.87 -0.22 -9.54
CA PRO A 125 7.22 -0.18 -10.08
C PRO A 125 7.51 -1.20 -11.22
N ASP A 126 6.61 -2.16 -11.46
CA ASP A 126 6.69 -3.15 -12.54
C ASP A 126 5.70 -2.85 -13.71
N ASP A 127 4.76 -1.90 -13.56
CA ASP A 127 3.83 -1.40 -14.59
C ASP A 127 3.61 0.10 -14.34
N ASP A 128 4.54 0.90 -14.87
CA ASP A 128 4.60 2.34 -14.69
C ASP A 128 4.10 3.07 -15.94
N ARG A 129 3.25 4.09 -15.71
CA ARG A 129 2.62 4.89 -16.77
C ARG A 129 2.78 6.40 -16.50
N GLY A 130 3.71 6.79 -15.64
CA GLY A 130 3.93 8.18 -15.26
C GLY A 130 2.79 8.78 -14.44
N VAL A 131 2.02 7.93 -13.74
CA VAL A 131 0.85 8.31 -12.94
C VAL A 131 1.15 8.12 -11.46
N VAL A 132 1.01 9.20 -10.68
CA VAL A 132 1.06 9.17 -9.22
C VAL A 132 -0.36 9.11 -8.66
N SER A 133 -0.57 8.25 -7.67
CA SER A 133 -1.83 8.11 -6.96
C SER A 133 -1.64 8.51 -5.51
N PRO A 134 -2.25 9.62 -5.02
CA PRO A 134 -1.97 10.16 -3.68
C PRO A 134 -2.12 9.13 -2.56
N THR A 135 -3.09 8.20 -2.68
CA THR A 135 -3.30 7.15 -1.68
C THR A 135 -2.08 6.28 -1.44
N ALA A 136 -1.23 6.06 -2.45
CA ALA A 136 -0.04 5.23 -2.31
C ALA A 136 0.92 5.81 -1.27
N ALA A 137 1.32 7.08 -1.44
CA ALA A 137 2.20 7.76 -0.51
C ALA A 137 1.50 8.08 0.82
N ILE A 138 0.28 8.63 0.77
CA ILE A 138 -0.42 9.10 1.98
C ILE A 138 -0.76 7.94 2.91
N SER A 139 -1.28 6.84 2.39
CA SER A 139 -1.66 5.68 3.20
C SER A 139 -0.45 4.92 3.75
N SER A 140 0.75 5.17 3.20
CA SER A 140 2.03 4.68 3.73
C SER A 140 2.62 5.53 4.86
N ILE A 141 1.92 6.56 5.33
CA ILE A 141 2.40 7.46 6.39
C ILE A 141 2.87 6.75 7.68
N PRO A 142 2.31 5.63 8.15
CA PRO A 142 2.87 4.97 9.32
C PRO A 142 4.24 4.34 9.07
N TYR A 143 4.53 3.96 7.83
CA TYR A 143 5.76 3.26 7.43
C TYR A 143 6.88 4.23 7.07
N THR A 144 6.56 5.31 6.34
CA THR A 144 7.53 6.31 5.89
C THR A 144 7.03 7.73 6.15
N PRO A 145 6.86 8.14 7.43
CA PRO A 145 6.16 9.37 7.78
C PRO A 145 6.76 10.62 7.15
N GLU A 146 8.09 10.75 7.13
CA GLU A 146 8.75 11.92 6.53
C GLU A 146 8.53 12.00 5.00
N LYS A 147 8.69 10.88 4.29
CA LYS A 147 8.50 10.82 2.82
C LYS A 147 7.04 11.05 2.44
N SER A 148 6.12 10.45 3.19
CA SER A 148 4.67 10.57 2.99
C SER A 148 4.18 11.99 3.31
N MET A 149 4.70 12.61 4.37
CA MET A 149 4.36 13.99 4.73
C MET A 149 4.88 15.00 3.70
N ARG A 150 6.10 14.79 3.16
CA ARG A 150 6.62 15.62 2.06
C ARG A 150 5.72 15.54 0.82
N ALA A 151 5.30 14.33 0.45
CA ALA A 151 4.38 14.14 -0.67
C ALA A 151 3.03 14.80 -0.42
N MET A 152 2.41 14.54 0.74
CA MET A 152 1.14 15.16 1.12
C MET A 152 1.21 16.69 1.11
N ARG A 153 2.31 17.27 1.62
CA ARG A 153 2.53 18.72 1.59
C ARG A 153 2.60 19.21 0.14
N TYR A 154 3.44 18.62 -0.71
CA TYR A 154 3.57 19.02 -2.11
C TYR A 154 2.26 18.90 -2.89
N PHE A 155 1.54 17.79 -2.73
CA PHE A 155 0.21 17.60 -3.32
C PHE A 155 -0.77 18.70 -2.90
N TYR A 156 -0.70 19.15 -1.64
CA TYR A 156 -1.60 20.17 -1.11
C TYR A 156 -1.13 21.60 -1.39
N THR A 157 0.17 21.90 -1.46
CA THR A 157 0.69 23.26 -1.61
C THR A 157 0.95 23.63 -3.07
N ASP A 158 1.59 22.74 -3.81
CA ASP A 158 2.09 23.02 -5.15
C ASP A 158 1.13 22.53 -6.24
N LEU A 159 0.42 21.41 -5.98
CA LEU A 159 -0.54 20.82 -6.91
C LEU A 159 -2.01 21.04 -6.51
N ASN A 160 -2.30 21.95 -5.58
CA ASN A 160 -3.66 22.11 -5.03
C ASN A 160 -4.72 22.32 -6.12
N ASP A 161 -4.47 23.29 -7.01
CA ASP A 161 -5.41 23.69 -8.06
C ASP A 161 -5.72 22.55 -9.04
N LEU A 162 -4.78 21.61 -9.22
CA LEU A 162 -4.93 20.43 -10.06
C LEU A 162 -5.58 19.26 -9.32
N LEU A 163 -5.12 18.98 -8.09
CA LEU A 163 -5.30 17.68 -7.43
C LEU A 163 -6.30 17.71 -6.27
N TRP A 164 -6.68 18.89 -5.76
CA TRP A 164 -7.57 19.02 -4.61
C TRP A 164 -9.02 19.26 -5.05
N GLY A 165 -9.95 18.49 -4.51
CA GLY A 165 -11.38 18.67 -4.73
C GLY A 165 -12.21 18.56 -3.45
N PRO A 166 -13.55 18.51 -3.56
CA PRO A 166 -14.45 18.60 -2.40
C PRO A 166 -14.32 17.45 -1.40
N ALA A 167 -13.78 16.29 -1.80
CA ALA A 167 -13.56 15.12 -0.94
C ALA A 167 -12.08 14.83 -0.69
N GLY A 168 -11.22 15.85 -0.79
CA GLY A 168 -9.77 15.75 -0.65
C GLY A 168 -9.07 15.55 -1.99
N PHE A 169 -7.90 14.90 -1.97
CA PHE A 169 -7.14 14.62 -3.19
C PHE A 169 -7.94 13.74 -4.15
N TYR A 170 -7.94 14.12 -5.42
CA TYR A 170 -8.40 13.28 -6.52
C TYR A 170 -7.52 12.04 -6.68
N ASP A 171 -8.06 11.03 -7.37
CA ASP A 171 -7.55 9.66 -7.36
C ASP A 171 -6.12 9.50 -7.89
N ALA A 172 -5.80 10.22 -8.96
CA ALA A 172 -4.53 10.09 -9.67
C ALA A 172 -4.23 11.31 -10.53
N PHE A 173 -2.93 11.56 -10.77
CA PHE A 173 -2.46 12.61 -11.68
C PHE A 173 -1.18 12.19 -12.41
N SER A 174 -0.88 12.91 -13.49
CA SER A 174 0.35 12.82 -14.25
C SER A 174 0.72 14.23 -14.72
N LEU A 175 1.98 14.61 -14.57
CA LEU A 175 2.48 15.90 -15.07
C LEU A 175 3.16 15.74 -16.44
N GLU A 176 3.07 14.56 -17.04
CA GLU A 176 3.71 14.27 -18.32
C GLU A 176 3.07 15.07 -19.47
N GLY A 177 3.81 16.05 -19.98
CA GLY A 177 3.40 16.88 -21.10
C GLY A 177 2.28 17.86 -20.75
N GLU A 178 1.04 17.44 -20.89
CA GLU A 178 -0.11 18.23 -20.41
C GLU A 178 -0.61 17.62 -19.10
N ASP A 179 -0.53 18.42 -18.03
CA ASP A 179 -1.02 18.10 -16.70
C ASP A 179 -2.39 17.42 -16.77
N TRP A 180 -2.42 16.19 -16.29
CA TRP A 180 -3.60 15.35 -16.27
C TRP A 180 -3.95 14.98 -14.84
N VAL A 181 -5.25 15.03 -14.54
CA VAL A 181 -5.83 14.55 -13.29
C VAL A 181 -7.06 13.72 -13.61
N ALA A 182 -7.34 12.71 -12.79
CA ALA A 182 -8.65 12.07 -12.75
C ALA A 182 -9.51 12.78 -11.70
N PRO A 183 -10.41 13.73 -12.05
CA PRO A 183 -11.24 14.48 -11.10
C PRO A 183 -12.40 13.62 -10.57
N GLN A 184 -12.06 12.45 -10.05
CA GLN A 184 -12.91 11.39 -9.55
C GLN A 184 -12.31 10.84 -8.26
N TYR A 185 -13.12 10.10 -7.50
CA TYR A 185 -12.73 9.49 -6.24
C TYR A 185 -13.10 8.03 -6.24
N LEU A 186 -12.20 7.17 -5.76
CA LEU A 186 -12.50 5.78 -5.45
C LEU A 186 -12.52 5.59 -3.94
N ALA A 187 -13.57 4.94 -3.43
CA ALA A 187 -13.70 4.68 -1.99
C ALA A 187 -12.51 3.87 -1.44
N ILE A 188 -11.99 2.94 -2.24
CA ILE A 188 -10.86 2.09 -1.90
C ILE A 188 -9.52 2.84 -1.86
N ASP A 189 -9.46 4.05 -2.42
CA ASP A 189 -8.26 4.89 -2.43
C ASP A 189 -8.39 6.04 -1.42
N GLN A 190 -9.59 6.62 -1.26
CA GLN A 190 -9.86 7.62 -0.20
C GLN A 190 -9.82 7.02 1.21
N GLY A 191 -10.42 5.84 1.40
CA GLY A 191 -10.57 5.21 2.72
C GLY A 191 -9.24 4.98 3.45
N PRO A 192 -8.26 4.31 2.81
CA PRO A 192 -6.95 4.07 3.41
C PRO A 192 -6.22 5.35 3.83
N MET A 193 -6.32 6.45 3.08
CA MET A 193 -5.64 7.69 3.44
C MET A 193 -6.09 8.18 4.81
N VAL A 194 -7.39 8.26 5.03
CA VAL A 194 -7.97 8.73 6.30
C VAL A 194 -7.60 7.77 7.44
N VAL A 195 -7.79 6.47 7.23
CA VAL A 195 -7.56 5.46 8.27
C VAL A 195 -6.08 5.38 8.65
N MET A 196 -5.17 5.38 7.67
CA MET A 196 -3.74 5.27 7.94
C MET A 196 -3.14 6.55 8.52
N ILE A 197 -3.67 7.73 8.17
CA ILE A 197 -3.34 8.98 8.89
C ILE A 197 -3.73 8.84 10.36
N GLU A 198 -4.94 8.34 10.67
CA GLU A 198 -5.37 8.22 12.06
C GLU A 198 -4.57 7.14 12.82
N ASN A 199 -4.29 6.00 12.19
CA ASN A 199 -3.42 4.97 12.77
C ASN A 199 -2.00 5.49 13.02
N TYR A 200 -1.46 6.35 12.16
CA TYR A 200 -0.19 7.03 12.41
C TYR A 200 -0.26 7.98 13.61
N ARG A 201 -1.34 8.78 13.72
CA ARG A 201 -1.50 9.82 14.75
C ARG A 201 -1.76 9.24 16.14
N SER A 202 -2.65 8.26 16.25
CA SER A 202 -3.16 7.77 17.53
C SER A 202 -3.18 6.24 17.64
N GLY A 203 -3.17 5.52 16.51
CA GLY A 203 -3.35 4.07 16.50
C GLY A 203 -4.80 3.62 16.65
N LEU A 204 -5.78 4.52 16.56
CA LEU A 204 -7.18 4.25 16.92
C LEU A 204 -7.77 2.99 16.27
N ILE A 205 -7.66 2.84 14.94
CA ILE A 205 -8.32 1.73 14.23
C ILE A 205 -7.58 0.41 14.50
N TRP A 206 -6.25 0.46 14.62
CA TRP A 206 -5.45 -0.65 15.10
C TRP A 206 -5.86 -1.12 16.49
N ASP A 207 -5.97 -0.20 17.45
CA ASP A 207 -6.35 -0.54 18.82
C ASP A 207 -7.75 -1.16 18.88
N LEU A 208 -8.71 -0.59 18.14
CA LEU A 208 -10.07 -1.12 18.07
C LEU A 208 -10.10 -2.54 17.49
N PHE A 209 -9.49 -2.76 16.32
CA PHE A 209 -9.51 -4.07 15.67
C PHE A 209 -8.73 -5.12 16.47
N MET A 210 -7.55 -4.77 17.00
CA MET A 210 -6.72 -5.68 17.78
C MET A 210 -7.26 -5.94 19.19
N SER A 211 -8.21 -5.14 19.68
CA SER A 211 -8.90 -5.41 20.95
C SER A 211 -9.88 -6.59 20.89
N ALA A 212 -10.34 -6.97 19.68
CA ALA A 212 -11.34 -8.01 19.50
C ALA A 212 -10.80 -9.40 19.89
N PRO A 213 -11.43 -10.12 20.84
CA PRO A 213 -10.94 -11.43 21.29
C PRO A 213 -10.96 -12.48 20.17
N GLU A 214 -11.85 -12.36 19.20
CA GLU A 214 -11.94 -13.22 18.01
C GLU A 214 -10.71 -13.06 17.10
N VAL A 215 -10.25 -11.81 16.93
CA VAL A 215 -9.04 -11.50 16.15
C VAL A 215 -7.83 -12.15 16.81
N LYS A 216 -7.65 -11.94 18.12
CA LYS A 216 -6.56 -12.54 18.91
C LYS A 216 -6.53 -14.06 18.81
N LYS A 217 -7.68 -14.73 19.02
CA LYS A 217 -7.81 -16.18 18.85
C LYS A 217 -7.43 -16.65 17.45
N GLY A 218 -7.83 -15.91 16.42
CA GLY A 218 -7.46 -16.22 15.03
C GLY A 218 -5.97 -16.07 14.77
N LEU A 219 -5.33 -15.02 15.30
CA LEU A 219 -3.89 -14.82 15.21
C LEU A 219 -3.11 -15.92 15.93
N ASP A 220 -3.50 -16.26 17.17
CA ASP A 220 -2.92 -17.36 17.94
C ASP A 220 -3.04 -18.69 17.17
N LYS A 221 -4.22 -18.96 16.60
CA LYS A 221 -4.48 -20.18 15.79
C LYS A 221 -3.58 -20.28 14.57
N LEU A 222 -3.26 -19.15 13.94
CA LEU A 222 -2.37 -19.10 12.78
C LEU A 222 -0.87 -19.03 13.16
N GLY A 223 -0.56 -18.92 14.46
CA GLY A 223 0.81 -18.86 14.97
C GLY A 223 1.47 -17.49 14.81
N PHE A 224 0.69 -16.41 14.89
CA PHE A 224 1.21 -15.05 14.93
C PHE A 224 1.60 -14.64 16.36
N SER A 225 2.61 -13.78 16.45
CA SER A 225 2.92 -12.92 17.60
C SER A 225 2.51 -11.49 17.26
N TYR A 226 1.96 -10.73 18.21
CA TYR A 226 1.41 -9.39 18.03
C TYR A 226 1.42 -8.58 19.34
#